data_AF-A0A820IV38-F1
#
_entry.id   AF-A0A820IV38-F1
#
_cell.length_a   1.000
_cell.length_b   1.000
_cell.length_c   1.000
_cell.angle_alpha   90.00
_cell.angle_beta   90.00
_cell.angle_gamma   90.00
#
_symmetry.space_group_name_H-M   'P 1'
#
loop_
_entity.id
_entity.type
_entity.pdbx_description
1 polymer ?
#
loop_
_entity_poly.entity_id
_entity_poly.type
_entity_poly.pdbx_seq_one_letter_code
_entity_poly.pdbx_strand_id
1 'polypeptide(L)'
;APKKKGGKKKKKASKGPTIIDGRPASEMTKEELEEHLGRIREELDREREERNYFQLERDRISTFWEITKRQLDEKKAELRNKDRELEDAEEQHQAEIKVYKQKVKHLLYEQQNNIAELKAETLAELKVA
;
A
#
# COMPACT_ATOMS: atom_id res chain seq x y z
N ALA A 1 28.80 -22.94 46.42
CA ALA A 1 30.23 -23.33 46.42
C ALA A 1 30.83 -23.11 45.02
N PRO A 2 31.88 -22.29 44.85
CA PRO A 2 32.45 -22.00 43.53
C PRO A 2 33.58 -22.99 43.19
N LYS A 3 33.68 -23.43 41.93
CA LYS A 3 34.86 -24.16 41.43
C LYS A 3 35.63 -23.31 40.43
N LYS A 4 36.79 -22.81 40.87
CA LYS A 4 37.90 -22.36 40.02
C LYS A 4 38.40 -23.54 39.16
N LYS A 5 38.70 -23.31 37.88
CA LYS A 5 39.78 -24.04 37.17
C LYS A 5 40.27 -23.29 35.93
N GLY A 6 41.55 -22.94 35.96
CA GLY A 6 42.44 -23.01 34.80
C GLY A 6 42.48 -21.82 33.84
N GLY A 7 43.09 -20.71 34.27
CA GLY A 7 43.58 -19.69 33.34
C GLY A 7 44.68 -20.27 32.45
N LYS A 8 44.35 -20.56 31.19
CA LYS A 8 45.32 -20.98 30.18
C LYS A 8 45.81 -19.72 29.44
N LYS A 9 47.00 -19.23 29.78
CA LYS A 9 47.71 -18.19 29.02
C LYS A 9 47.88 -18.67 27.57
N LYS A 10 47.11 -18.11 26.63
CA LYS A 10 47.29 -18.31 25.18
C LYS A 10 48.67 -17.76 24.81
N LYS A 11 49.58 -18.65 24.39
CA LYS A 11 50.84 -18.30 23.70
C LYS A 11 50.48 -17.43 22.50
N LYS A 12 51.10 -16.25 22.36
CA LYS A 12 51.05 -15.44 21.13
C LYS A 12 51.57 -16.32 20.00
N ALA A 13 50.69 -16.71 19.08
CA ALA A 13 51.12 -17.27 17.81
C ALA A 13 52.01 -16.21 17.14
N SER A 14 53.24 -16.59 16.79
CA SER A 14 54.10 -15.80 15.92
C SER A 14 53.33 -15.58 14.62
N LYS A 15 52.87 -14.35 14.38
CA LYS A 15 52.27 -13.98 13.09
C LYS A 15 53.31 -14.32 12.02
N GLY A 16 52.94 -15.15 11.04
CA GLY A 16 53.75 -15.37 9.85
C GLY A 16 54.05 -14.05 9.13
N PRO A 17 54.97 -14.04 8.16
CA PRO A 17 55.30 -12.83 7.42
C PRO A 17 54.02 -12.22 6.84
N THR A 18 53.82 -10.92 7.09
CA THR A 18 52.68 -10.20 6.51
C THR A 18 52.96 -10.09 5.02
N ILE A 19 52.12 -10.71 4.20
CA ILE A 19 52.24 -10.66 2.74
C ILE A 19 51.31 -9.55 2.25
N ILE A 20 51.87 -8.57 1.53
CA ILE A 20 51.14 -7.47 0.89
C ILE A 20 51.41 -7.61 -0.60
N ASP A 21 50.35 -7.69 -1.41
CA ASP A 21 50.41 -7.82 -2.88
C ASP A 21 51.37 -8.92 -3.38
N GLY A 22 51.41 -10.06 -2.68
CA GLY A 22 52.20 -11.23 -3.06
C GLY A 22 53.68 -11.19 -2.68
N ARG A 23 54.16 -10.13 -2.01
CA ARG A 23 55.52 -10.06 -1.43
C ARG A 23 55.49 -9.93 0.09
N PRO A 24 56.51 -10.43 0.81
CA PRO A 24 56.60 -10.23 2.25
C PRO A 24 56.86 -8.75 2.54
N ALA A 25 56.09 -8.17 3.46
CA ALA A 25 56.19 -6.76 3.87
C ALA A 25 57.57 -6.38 4.45
N SER A 26 58.41 -7.38 4.79
CA SER A 26 59.81 -7.18 5.20
C SER A 26 60.74 -6.82 4.04
N GLU A 27 60.33 -7.09 2.79
CA GLU A 27 61.10 -6.78 1.57
C GLU A 27 60.62 -5.49 0.87
N MET A 28 59.55 -4.88 1.37
CA MET A 28 59.05 -3.59 0.85
C MET A 28 59.80 -2.42 1.48
N THR A 29 60.07 -1.42 0.67
CA THR A 29 60.58 -0.12 1.12
C THR A 29 59.50 0.63 1.90
N LYS A 30 59.93 1.60 2.71
CA LYS A 30 59.02 2.46 3.47
C LYS A 30 58.03 3.19 2.55
N GLU A 31 58.51 3.66 1.41
CA GLU A 31 57.71 4.39 0.40
C GLU A 31 56.65 3.48 -0.24
N GLU A 32 57.01 2.25 -0.61
CA GLU A 32 56.04 1.26 -1.12
C GLU A 32 54.96 0.94 -0.09
N LEU A 33 55.32 0.74 1.19
CA LEU A 33 54.37 0.50 2.27
C LEU A 33 53.44 1.69 2.51
N GLU A 34 53.95 2.92 2.42
CA GLU A 34 53.16 4.15 2.53
C GLU A 34 52.17 4.29 1.37
N GLU A 35 52.58 3.92 0.14
CA GLU A 35 51.72 3.91 -1.04
C GLU A 35 50.60 2.86 -0.92
N HIS A 36 50.92 1.62 -0.50
CA HIS A 36 49.92 0.58 -0.24
C HIS A 36 48.93 1.02 0.84
N LEU A 37 49.39 1.67 1.91
CA LEU A 37 48.51 2.24 2.93
C LEU A 37 47.60 3.33 2.36
N GLY A 38 48.10 4.15 1.44
CA GLY A 38 47.32 5.14 0.70
C GLY A 38 46.21 4.49 -0.10
N ARG A 39 46.55 3.52 -0.96
CA ARG A 39 45.58 2.79 -1.80
C ARG A 39 44.48 2.12 -0.97
N ILE A 40 44.86 1.41 0.10
CA ILE A 40 43.88 0.73 0.97
C ILE A 40 42.94 1.73 1.65
N ARG A 41 43.40 2.93 2.00
CA ARG A 41 42.55 3.97 2.57
C ARG A 41 41.57 4.52 1.53
N GLU A 42 42.04 4.79 0.32
CA GLU A 42 41.21 5.24 -0.79
C GLU A 42 40.14 4.21 -1.16
N GLU A 43 40.51 2.92 -1.22
CA GLU A 43 39.57 1.82 -1.44
C GLU A 43 38.56 1.72 -0.30
N LEU A 44 38.99 1.83 0.96
CA LEU A 44 38.10 1.82 2.11
C LEU A 44 37.09 2.97 2.08
N ASP A 45 37.53 4.18 1.72
CA ASP A 45 36.65 5.33 1.64
C ASP A 45 35.68 5.21 0.45
N ARG A 46 36.14 4.68 -0.70
CA ARG A 46 35.25 4.35 -1.83
C ARG A 46 34.20 3.32 -1.46
N GLU A 47 34.58 2.20 -0.83
CA GLU A 47 33.63 1.18 -0.38
C GLU A 47 32.63 1.74 0.66
N ARG A 48 33.06 2.71 1.47
CA ARG A 48 32.17 3.39 2.42
C ARG A 48 31.15 4.27 1.72
N GLU A 49 31.56 5.00 0.70
CA GLU A 49 30.67 5.81 -0.15
C GLU A 49 29.69 4.93 -0.91
N GLU A 50 30.17 3.84 -1.53
CA GLU A 50 29.31 2.90 -2.25
C GLU A 50 28.28 2.24 -1.32
N ARG A 51 28.69 1.77 -0.14
CA ARG A 51 27.74 1.24 0.86
C ARG A 51 26.70 2.30 1.25
N ASN A 52 27.11 3.54 1.47
CA ASN A 52 26.17 4.62 1.81
C ASN A 52 25.19 4.90 0.68
N TYR A 53 25.67 4.92 -0.57
CA TYR A 53 24.84 5.07 -1.76
C TYR A 53 23.80 3.96 -1.86
N PHE A 54 24.19 2.69 -1.80
CA PHE A 54 23.25 1.57 -1.87
C PHE A 54 22.27 1.53 -0.70
N GLN A 55 22.70 1.98 0.48
CA GLN A 55 21.84 2.12 1.63
C GLN A 55 20.72 3.14 1.39
N LEU A 56 21.05 4.32 0.86
CA LEU A 56 20.07 5.34 0.47
C LEU A 56 19.14 4.84 -0.63
N GLU A 57 19.67 4.15 -1.64
CA GLU A 57 18.86 3.63 -2.75
C GLU A 57 17.89 2.54 -2.28
N ARG A 58 18.33 1.68 -1.35
CA ARG A 58 17.46 0.69 -0.71
C ARG A 58 16.35 1.35 0.09
N ASP A 59 16.69 2.32 0.94
CA ASP A 59 15.71 3.01 1.79
C ASP A 59 14.70 3.80 0.92
N ARG A 60 15.16 4.35 -0.21
CA ARG A 60 14.31 4.97 -1.24
C ARG A 60 13.34 3.96 -1.87
N ILE A 61 13.82 2.79 -2.28
CA ILE A 61 12.97 1.73 -2.84
C ILE A 61 11.95 1.26 -1.81
N SER A 62 12.36 1.04 -0.56
CA SER A 62 11.45 0.67 0.53
C SER A 62 10.35 1.72 0.72
N THR A 63 10.69 3.00 0.73
CA THR A 63 9.72 4.10 0.85
C THR A 63 8.73 4.10 -0.32
N PHE A 64 9.21 3.95 -1.56
CA PHE A 64 8.31 3.85 -2.72
C PHE A 64 7.39 2.63 -2.64
N TRP A 65 7.90 1.49 -2.20
CA TRP A 65 7.10 0.28 -2.03
C TRP A 65 6.01 0.47 -0.98
N GLU A 66 6.31 1.07 0.17
CA GLU A 66 5.33 1.37 1.22
C GLU A 66 4.25 2.33 0.72
N ILE A 67 4.65 3.42 0.04
CA ILE A 67 3.71 4.39 -0.53
C ILE A 67 2.79 3.72 -1.55
N THR A 68 3.36 2.98 -2.51
CA THR A 68 2.59 2.36 -3.58
C THR A 68 1.66 1.25 -3.06
N LYS A 69 2.09 0.49 -2.05
CA LYS A 69 1.25 -0.47 -1.35
C LYS A 69 0.07 0.21 -0.67
N ARG A 70 0.31 1.30 0.08
CA ARG A 70 -0.75 2.07 0.73
C ARG A 70 -1.74 2.63 -0.29
N GLN A 71 -1.24 3.22 -1.38
CA GLN A 71 -2.07 3.74 -2.47
C GLN A 71 -2.93 2.65 -3.11
N LEU A 72 -2.38 1.44 -3.31
CA LEU A 72 -3.14 0.31 -3.83
C LEU A 72 -4.27 -0.10 -2.89
N ASP A 73 -4.00 -0.17 -1.59
CA ASP A 73 -5.01 -0.54 -0.58
C ASP A 73 -6.11 0.54 -0.45
N GLU A 74 -5.74 1.82 -0.51
CA GLU A 74 -6.67 2.96 -0.57
C GLU A 74 -7.58 2.85 -1.82
N LYS A 75 -7.01 2.62 -3.01
CA LYS A 75 -7.77 2.48 -4.26
C LYS A 75 -8.71 1.28 -4.26
N LYS A 76 -8.30 0.16 -3.66
CA LYS A 76 -9.18 -1.01 -3.46
C LYS A 76 -10.32 -0.74 -2.50
N ALA A 77 -10.10 0.09 -1.47
CA ALA A 77 -11.17 0.49 -0.55
C ALA A 77 -12.15 1.45 -1.25
N GLU A 78 -11.63 2.43 -1.99
CA GLU A 78 -12.45 3.35 -2.80
C GLU A 78 -13.33 2.60 -3.79
N LEU A 79 -12.79 1.60 -4.50
CA LEU A 79 -13.55 0.80 -5.46
C LEU A 79 -14.71 0.06 -4.80
N ARG A 80 -14.46 -0.60 -3.66
CA ARG A 80 -15.53 -1.29 -2.90
C ARG A 80 -16.60 -0.34 -2.39
N ASN A 81 -16.22 0.87 -1.96
CA ASN A 81 -17.19 1.88 -1.54
C ASN A 81 -18.03 2.36 -2.73
N LYS A 82 -17.41 2.55 -3.91
CA LYS A 82 -18.11 2.95 -5.13
C LYS A 82 -19.07 1.88 -5.63
N ASP A 83 -18.69 0.61 -5.58
CA ASP A 83 -19.59 -0.50 -5.92
C ASP A 83 -20.82 -0.49 -5.00
N ARG A 84 -20.62 -0.28 -3.69
CA ARG A 84 -21.73 -0.19 -2.73
C ARG A 84 -22.62 1.03 -2.96
N GLU A 85 -22.03 2.20 -3.25
CA GLU A 85 -22.79 3.40 -3.59
C GLU A 85 -23.63 3.20 -4.86
N LEU A 86 -23.13 2.45 -5.84
CA LEU A 86 -23.87 2.10 -7.04
C LEU A 86 -25.03 1.16 -6.73
N GLU A 87 -24.80 0.11 -5.94
CA GLU A 87 -25.86 -0.80 -5.48
C GLU A 87 -26.97 -0.04 -4.74
N ASP A 88 -26.61 0.80 -3.77
CA ASP A 88 -27.56 1.61 -3.00
C ASP A 88 -28.36 2.56 -3.93
N ALA A 89 -27.71 3.19 -4.90
CA ALA A 89 -28.37 4.08 -5.86
C ALA A 89 -29.32 3.32 -6.80
N GLU A 90 -28.95 2.12 -7.23
CA GLU A 90 -29.82 1.25 -8.03
C GLU A 90 -31.05 0.80 -7.24
N GLU A 91 -30.87 0.41 -5.97
CA GLU A 91 -31.98 0.05 -5.08
C GLU A 91 -32.95 1.22 -4.87
N GLN A 92 -32.42 2.42 -4.62
CA GLN A 92 -33.22 3.64 -4.47
C GLN A 92 -34.01 3.94 -5.75
N HIS A 93 -33.35 3.91 -6.91
CA HIS A 93 -34.00 4.15 -8.19
C HIS A 93 -35.10 3.11 -8.48
N GLN A 94 -34.87 1.83 -8.17
CA GLN A 94 -35.90 0.80 -8.30
C GLN A 94 -37.09 1.02 -7.35
N ALA A 95 -36.83 1.47 -6.12
CA ALA A 95 -37.89 1.81 -5.17
C ALA A 95 -38.72 3.01 -5.67
N GLU A 96 -38.08 4.04 -6.20
CA GLU A 96 -38.75 5.19 -6.82
C GLU A 96 -39.65 4.77 -7.97
N ILE A 97 -39.16 3.93 -8.89
CA ILE A 97 -39.96 3.39 -9.99
C ILE A 97 -41.22 2.69 -9.46
N LYS A 98 -41.09 1.87 -8.40
CA LYS A 98 -42.25 1.19 -7.79
C LYS A 98 -43.26 2.18 -7.23
N VAL A 99 -42.80 3.22 -6.53
CA VAL A 99 -43.67 4.28 -6.00
C VAL A 99 -44.37 5.02 -7.13
N TYR A 100 -43.65 5.43 -8.18
CA TYR A 100 -44.25 6.10 -9.33
C TYR A 100 -45.27 5.22 -10.06
N LYS A 101 -44.96 3.92 -10.23
CA LYS A 101 -45.90 2.95 -10.81
C LYS A 101 -47.17 2.84 -9.98
N GLN A 102 -47.07 2.85 -8.65
CA GLN A 102 -48.24 2.82 -7.78
C GLN A 102 -49.04 4.13 -7.84
N LYS A 103 -48.37 5.29 -7.87
CA LYS A 103 -49.02 6.60 -8.05
C LYS A 103 -49.85 6.66 -9.34
N VAL A 104 -49.30 6.17 -10.46
CA VAL A 104 -50.03 6.12 -11.74
C VAL A 104 -51.25 5.21 -11.64
N LYS A 105 -51.12 4.02 -11.05
CA LYS A 105 -52.26 3.11 -10.84
C LYS A 105 -53.37 3.76 -10.01
N HIS A 106 -52.99 4.44 -8.92
CA HIS A 106 -53.95 5.10 -8.05
C HIS A 106 -54.69 6.24 -8.78
N LEU A 107 -53.96 7.08 -9.52
CA LEU A 107 -54.54 8.16 -10.30
C LEU A 107 -55.54 7.66 -11.35
N LEU A 108 -55.22 6.57 -12.05
CA LEU A 108 -56.13 5.96 -13.02
C LEU A 108 -57.39 5.41 -12.35
N TYR A 109 -57.24 4.81 -11.17
CA TYR A 109 -58.37 4.30 -10.40
C TYR A 109 -59.29 5.43 -9.92
N GLU A 110 -58.73 6.52 -9.40
CA GLU A 110 -59.49 7.71 -9.01
C GLU A 110 -60.24 8.32 -10.20
N GLN A 111 -59.56 8.48 -11.35
CA GLN A 111 -60.22 8.98 -12.56
C GLN A 111 -61.37 8.08 -13.00
N GLN A 112 -61.21 6.76 -12.95
CA GLN A 112 -62.26 5.82 -13.32
C GLN A 112 -63.46 5.89 -12.36
N ASN A 113 -63.20 6.00 -11.04
CA ASN A 113 -64.24 6.18 -10.04
C ASN A 113 -64.99 7.50 -10.25
N ASN A 114 -64.28 8.61 -10.43
CA ASN A 114 -64.89 9.92 -10.68
C ASN A 114 -65.80 9.90 -11.92
N ILE A 115 -65.36 9.24 -13.01
CA ILE A 115 -66.19 9.07 -14.21
C ILE A 115 -67.44 8.23 -13.92
N ALA A 116 -67.31 7.16 -13.11
CA ALA A 116 -68.44 6.32 -12.73
C ALA A 116 -69.46 7.08 -11.86
N GLU A 117 -68.99 7.88 -10.90
CA GLU A 117 -69.82 8.73 -10.04
C GLU A 117 -70.57 9.78 -10.86
N LEU A 118 -69.88 10.53 -11.73
CA LEU A 118 -70.52 11.51 -12.62
C LEU A 118 -71.58 10.88 -13.53
N LYS A 119 -71.33 9.66 -14.02
CA LYS A 119 -72.33 8.92 -14.82
C LYS A 119 -73.53 8.49 -13.98
N ALA A 120 -73.34 8.13 -12.72
CA ALA A 120 -74.42 7.76 -11.83
C ALA A 120 -75.27 8.98 -11.42
N GLU A 121 -74.63 10.11 -11.11
CA GLU A 121 -75.29 11.38 -10.80
C GLU A 121 -76.15 11.87 -11.97
N THR A 122 -75.59 11.93 -13.18
CA THR A 122 -76.34 12.33 -14.39
C THR A 122 -77.54 11.41 -14.68
N LEU A 123 -77.41 10.10 -14.45
CA LEU A 123 -78.52 9.15 -14.58
C LEU A 123 -79.59 9.34 -13.50
N ALA A 124 -79.20 9.73 -12.29
CA ALA A 124 -80.14 10.03 -11.20
C ALA A 124 -80.90 11.32 -11.49
N GLU A 125 -80.22 12.37 -11.96
CA GLU A 125 -80.84 13.64 -12.37
C GLU A 125 -81.88 13.42 -13.49
N LEU A 126 -81.55 12.63 -14.52
CA LEU A 126 -82.47 12.30 -15.62
C LEU A 126 -83.70 11.47 -15.20
N LYS A 127 -83.67 10.80 -14.03
CA LYS A 127 -84.81 10.02 -13.52
C LYS A 127 -85.75 10.84 -12.62
N VAL A 128 -85.27 11.97 -12.11
CA VAL A 128 -86.04 12.86 -11.23
C VAL A 128 -86.70 13.99 -12.03
N ALA A 129 -86.17 14.31 -13.22
CA ALA A 129 -86.80 15.17 -14.23
C ALA A 129 -87.90 14.44 -15.03
#